data_AF-A0A354U8E4-F1
#
_entry.id   AF-A0A354U8E4-F1
#
_cell.length_a   1.000
_cell.length_b   1.000
_cell.length_c   1.000
_cell.angle_alpha   90.00
_cell.angle_beta   90.00
_cell.angle_gamma   90.00
#
_symmetry.space_group_name_H-M   'P 1'
#
loop_
_entity.id
_entity.type
_entity.pdbx_description
1 polymer ?
#
loop_
_entity_poly.entity_id
_entity_poly.type
_entity_poly.pdbx_seq_one_letter_code
_entity_poly.pdbx_strand_id
1 'polypeptide(L)'
;MDHKNEILRLLREDGRLSNEEIAERIGVSGKTVENTIKKLEKCGILVGFRALFDDSVLPENAVKAIIEVKIKPERNGGFDRIAKRISKFSKV
;
A
#
# COMPACT_ATOMS: atom_id res chain seq x y z
N MET A 1 19.43 -7.26 -15.44
CA MET A 1 18.41 -6.20 -15.53
C MET A 1 17.40 -6.45 -14.43
N ASP A 2 17.29 -5.51 -13.48
CA ASP A 2 16.37 -5.63 -12.35
C ASP A 2 15.01 -5.04 -12.76
N HIS A 3 14.09 -5.89 -13.22
CA HIS A 3 12.76 -5.49 -13.75
C HIS A 3 11.79 -5.04 -12.65
N LYS A 4 12.30 -4.79 -11.44
CA LYS A 4 11.54 -4.40 -10.25
C LYS A 4 10.64 -3.19 -10.48
N ASN A 5 11.16 -2.14 -11.11
CA ASN A 5 10.40 -0.90 -11.31
C ASN A 5 9.26 -1.08 -12.33
N GLU A 6 9.47 -1.92 -13.34
CA GLU A 6 8.45 -2.22 -14.35
C GLU A 6 7.33 -3.07 -13.76
N ILE A 7 7.68 -4.09 -12.98
CA ILE A 7 6.70 -4.92 -12.26
C ILE A 7 5.87 -4.07 -11.29
N LEU A 8 6.52 -3.19 -10.52
CA LEU A 8 5.80 -2.28 -9.61
C LEU A 8 4.89 -1.31 -10.35
N ARG A 9 5.29 -0.84 -11.53
CA ARG A 9 4.45 0.02 -12.37
C ARG A 9 3.21 -0.73 -12.85
N LEU A 10 3.39 -1.93 -13.40
CA LEU A 10 2.28 -2.76 -13.87
C LEU A 10 1.31 -3.13 -12.75
N LEU A 11 1.81 -3.55 -11.59
CA LEU A 11 0.98 -3.87 -10.42
C LEU A 11 0.26 -2.65 -9.81
N ARG A 12 0.78 -1.43 -10.02
CA ARG A 12 0.12 -0.20 -9.59
C ARG A 12 -1.02 0.19 -10.52
N GLU A 13 -0.85 -0.04 -11.82
CA GLU A 13 -1.89 0.19 -12.82
C GLU A 13 -3.01 -0.86 -12.69
N ASP A 14 -2.64 -2.13 -12.53
CA ASP A 14 -3.57 -3.22 -12.28
C ASP A 14 -2.95 -4.29 -11.38
N GLY A 15 -3.40 -4.33 -10.13
CA GLY A 15 -2.95 -5.31 -9.13
C GLY A 15 -3.48 -6.72 -9.35
N ARG A 16 -4.33 -6.96 -10.37
CA ARG A 16 -4.90 -8.28 -10.69
C ARG A 16 -4.11 -9.04 -11.76
N LEU A 17 -3.09 -8.40 -12.35
CA LEU A 17 -2.28 -9.03 -13.39
C LEU A 17 -1.59 -10.29 -12.85
N SER A 18 -1.69 -11.37 -13.62
CA SER A 18 -0.97 -12.61 -13.36
C SER A 18 0.54 -12.45 -13.61
N ASN A 19 1.33 -13.34 -13.03
CA ASN A 19 2.77 -13.35 -13.24
C ASN A 19 3.12 -13.57 -14.73
N GLU A 20 2.30 -14.34 -15.43
CA GLU A 20 2.41 -14.65 -16.86
C GLU A 20 2.15 -13.41 -17.72
N GLU A 21 1.09 -12.64 -17.44
CA GLU A 21 0.78 -11.40 -18.17
C GLU A 21 1.86 -10.33 -17.95
N ILE A 22 2.36 -10.21 -16.72
CA ILE A 22 3.47 -9.30 -16.42
C ILE A 22 4.73 -9.71 -17.17
N ALA A 23 5.02 -11.02 -17.19
CA ALA A 23 6.18 -11.59 -17.87
C ALA A 23 6.14 -11.36 -19.39
N GLU A 24 4.98 -11.51 -20.01
CA GLU A 24 4.79 -11.26 -21.45
C GLU A 24 5.02 -9.78 -21.79
N ARG A 25 4.53 -8.85 -20.95
CA ARG A 25 4.68 -7.40 -21.18
C ARG A 25 6.12 -6.90 -21.06
N ILE A 26 6.91 -7.48 -20.16
CA ILE A 26 8.30 -7.05 -19.91
C ILE A 26 9.35 -7.97 -20.57
N GLY A 27 8.92 -9.03 -21.26
CA GLY A 27 9.80 -9.93 -22.01
C GLY A 27 10.67 -10.83 -21.13
N VAL A 28 10.17 -11.30 -19.99
CA VAL A 28 10.89 -12.21 -19.08
C VAL A 28 10.09 -13.49 -18.80
N SER A 29 10.64 -14.41 -18.00
CA SER A 29 9.89 -15.61 -17.57
C SER A 29 8.96 -15.29 -16.39
N GLY A 30 7.79 -15.95 -16.34
CA GLY A 30 6.87 -15.85 -15.18
C GLY A 30 7.55 -16.16 -13.85
N LYS A 31 8.49 -17.10 -13.83
CA LYS A 31 9.30 -17.45 -12.64
C LYS A 31 10.21 -16.30 -12.19
N THR A 32 10.70 -15.48 -13.12
CA THR A 32 11.48 -14.28 -12.80
C THR A 32 10.60 -13.22 -12.13
N VAL A 33 9.38 -13.03 -12.64
CA VAL A 33 8.38 -12.12 -12.05
C VAL A 33 7.99 -12.57 -10.65
N GLU A 34 7.63 -13.84 -10.49
CA GLU A 34 7.24 -14.43 -9.21
C GLU A 34 8.33 -14.24 -8.14
N ASN A 35 9.59 -14.54 -8.49
CA ASN A 35 10.72 -14.34 -7.57
C ASN A 35 10.93 -12.87 -7.20
N THR A 36 10.69 -11.95 -8.14
CA THR A 36 10.81 -10.52 -7.88
C THR A 36 9.69 -10.02 -6.97
N ILE A 37 8.45 -10.46 -7.20
CA ILE A 37 7.31 -10.13 -6.34
C ILE A 37 7.53 -10.67 -4.92
N LYS A 38 7.94 -11.93 -4.77
CA LYS A 38 8.28 -12.50 -3.45
C LYS A 38 9.37 -11.71 -2.71
N LYS A 39 10.36 -11.16 -3.43
CA LYS A 39 11.37 -10.28 -2.83
C LYS A 39 10.77 -8.94 -2.42
N LEU A 40 9.90 -8.35 -3.23
CA LEU A 40 9.20 -7.10 -2.91
C LEU A 40 8.33 -7.22 -1.66
N GLU A 41 7.63 -8.35 -1.51
CA GLU A 41 6.84 -8.66 -0.31
C GLU A 41 7.73 -8.83 0.93
N LYS A 42 8.81 -9.62 0.82
CA LYS A 42 9.76 -9.82 1.93
C LYS A 42 10.44 -8.53 2.38
N CYS A 43 10.72 -7.61 1.46
CA CYS A 43 11.29 -6.31 1.79
C CYS A 43 10.26 -5.31 2.33
N GLY A 44 8.97 -5.66 2.38
CA GLY A 44 7.89 -4.74 2.78
C GLY A 44 7.61 -3.63 1.78
N ILE A 45 8.11 -3.75 0.54
CA ILE A 45 7.85 -2.79 -0.53
C ILE A 45 6.46 -3.01 -1.13
N LEU A 46 6.10 -4.30 -1.31
CA LEU A 46 4.73 -4.69 -1.64
C LEU A 46 4.06 -5.18 -0.36
N VAL A 47 3.17 -4.35 0.21
CA VAL A 47 2.51 -4.65 1.50
C VAL A 47 1.20 -5.42 1.31
N GLY A 48 0.56 -5.27 0.15
CA GLY A 48 -0.67 -5.96 -0.20
C GLY A 48 -1.43 -5.26 -1.32
N PHE A 49 -2.55 -5.85 -1.69
CA PHE A 49 -3.48 -5.33 -2.69
C PHE A 49 -4.77 -4.86 -2.01
N ARG A 50 -5.36 -3.76 -2.50
CA ARG A 50 -6.63 -3.23 -2.02
C ARG A 50 -7.55 -2.99 -3.20
N ALA A 51 -8.80 -3.43 -3.07
CA ALA A 51 -9.85 -3.04 -4.00
C ALA A 51 -10.25 -1.57 -3.74
N LEU A 52 -10.33 -0.79 -4.82
CA LEU A 52 -10.87 0.56 -4.79
C LEU A 52 -12.37 0.46 -5.08
N PHE A 53 -13.18 1.00 -4.18
CA PHE A 53 -14.62 1.05 -4.32
C PHE A 53 -15.08 2.48 -4.52
N ASP A 54 -16.20 2.65 -5.22
CA ASP A 54 -16.90 3.92 -5.27
C ASP A 54 -17.78 4.05 -4.01
N ASP A 55 -17.28 4.78 -3.03
CA ASP A 55 -17.97 5.04 -1.77
C ASP A 55 -19.30 5.80 -1.97
N SER A 56 -19.56 6.41 -3.14
CA SER A 56 -20.83 7.10 -3.41
C SER A 56 -21.99 6.14 -3.73
N VAL A 57 -21.66 4.93 -4.20
CA VAL A 57 -22.62 3.90 -4.60
C VAL A 57 -22.75 2.82 -3.52
N LEU A 58 -21.75 2.70 -2.66
CA LEU A 58 -21.80 1.79 -1.52
C LEU A 58 -22.65 2.40 -0.38
N PRO A 59 -23.68 1.69 0.11
CA PRO A 59 -24.50 2.14 1.23
C PRO A 59 -23.77 1.91 2.55
N GLU A 60 -22.65 2.58 2.76
CA GLU A 60 -22.09 2.72 4.10
C GLU A 60 -22.21 4.18 4.51
N ASN A 61 -23.00 4.42 5.56
CA ASN A 61 -23.13 5.68 6.28
C ASN A 61 -21.82 6.05 7.02
N ALA A 62 -20.67 5.90 6.37
CA ALA A 62 -19.36 6.20 6.91
C ALA A 62 -19.12 7.71 6.80
N VAL A 63 -19.54 8.43 7.84
CA VAL A 63 -19.17 9.84 8.00
C VAL A 63 -17.66 9.93 8.16
N LYS A 64 -16.97 10.42 7.13
CA LYS A 64 -15.53 10.71 7.17
C LYS A 64 -15.32 12.11 7.74
N ALA A 65 -14.55 12.21 8.82
CA ALA A 65 -14.14 13.48 9.40
C ALA A 65 -12.62 13.62 9.33
N ILE A 66 -12.15 14.82 9.02
CA ILE A 66 -10.73 15.18 9.10
C ILE A 66 -10.55 15.96 10.40
N ILE A 67 -9.67 15.49 11.28
CA ILE A 67 -9.37 16.14 12.56
C ILE A 67 -7.95 16.67 12.50
N GLU A 68 -7.81 17.99 12.48
CA GLU A 68 -6.52 18.65 12.64
C GLU A 68 -6.18 18.76 14.13
N VAL A 69 -4.97 18.32 14.51
CA VAL A 69 -4.52 18.30 15.91
C VAL A 69 -3.28 19.20 16.08
N LYS A 70 -3.45 20.33 16.76
CA LYS A 70 -2.34 21.24 17.10
C LYS A 70 -1.75 20.90 18.47
N ILE A 71 -0.51 20.42 18.49
CA ILE A 71 0.16 19.95 19.72
C ILE A 71 1.53 20.60 19.89
N LYS A 72 1.90 20.87 21.14
CA LYS A 72 3.28 21.27 21.50
C LYS A 72 4.11 20.00 21.72
N PRO A 73 5.28 19.85 21.09
CA PRO A 73 6.09 18.64 21.21
C PRO A 73 6.62 18.47 22.65
N GLU A 74 6.70 17.22 23.13
CA GLU A 74 7.31 16.90 24.42
C GLU A 74 8.86 16.86 24.30
N ARG A 75 9.57 17.33 25.34
CA ARG A 75 11.04 17.27 25.42
C ARG A 75 11.49 15.80 25.37
N ASN A 76 12.41 15.48 24.46
CA ASN A 76 12.96 14.14 24.18
C ASN A 76 11.99 13.08 23.59
N GLY A 77 10.78 13.46 23.15
CA GLY A 77 9.80 12.50 22.60
C GLY A 77 8.91 13.01 21.46
N GLY A 78 8.99 14.29 21.09
CA GLY A 78 8.30 14.84 19.92
C GLY A 78 6.79 14.66 19.96
N PHE A 79 6.22 14.08 18.89
CA PHE A 79 4.79 13.77 18.75
C PHE A 79 4.46 12.29 18.94
N ASP A 80 5.47 11.42 19.08
CA ASP A 80 5.32 9.96 19.02
C ASP A 80 4.37 9.41 20.06
N ARG A 81 4.41 9.98 21.27
CA ARG A 81 3.52 9.57 22.37
C ARG A 81 2.06 9.81 22.03
N ILE A 82 1.76 10.95 21.41
CA ILE A 82 0.40 11.33 21.02
C ILE A 82 -0.04 10.51 19.81
N ALA A 83 0.83 10.35 18.80
CA ALA A 83 0.57 9.51 17.63
C ALA A 83 0.24 8.05 18.01
N LYS A 84 1.04 7.43 18.89
CA LYS A 84 0.79 6.06 19.41
C LYS A 84 -0.52 5.92 20.18
N ARG A 85 -1.03 7.02 20.75
CA ARG A 85 -2.31 7.01 21.46
C ARG A 85 -3.47 7.11 20.48
N ILE A 86 -3.34 7.96 19.46
CA ILE A 86 -4.35 8.16 18.42
C ILE A 86 -4.49 6.90 17.54
N SER A 87 -3.39 6.22 17.21
CA SER A 87 -3.42 5.00 16.40
C SER A 87 -4.12 3.79 17.03
N LYS A 88 -4.49 3.86 18.31
CA LYS A 88 -5.22 2.78 19.02
C LYS A 88 -6.73 2.88 18.86
N PHE A 89 -7.24 3.99 18.34
CA PHE A 89 -8.67 4.14 18.08
C PHE A 89 -9.01 3.41 16.78
N SER A 90 -10.03 2.54 16.81
CA SER A 90 -10.45 1.73 15.66
C SER A 90 -10.96 2.53 14.44
N LYS A 91 -11.16 3.84 14.60
CA LYS A 91 -11.68 4.77 13.59
C LYS A 91 -10.58 5.68 13.00
N VAL A 92 -9.31 5.42 13.32
CA VAL A 92 -8.13 6.16 12.84
C VAL A 92 -7.32 5.27 11.91
#